data_AF-A0A1C7NJ83-F1
#
_entry.id   AF-A0A1C7NJ83-F1
#
_cell.length_a   1.000
_cell.length_b   1.000
_cell.length_c   1.000
_cell.angle_alpha   90.00
_cell.angle_beta   90.00
_cell.angle_gamma   90.00
#
_symmetry.space_group_name_H-M   'P 1'
#
loop_
_entity.id
_entity.type
_entity.pdbx_description
1 polymer ?
#
loop_
_entity_poly.entity_id
_entity_poly.type
_entity_poly.pdbx_seq_one_letter_code
_entity_poly.pdbx_strand_id
1 'polypeptide(L)'
;MSLSTQTEFEERLLSFYNDVNACALEPTKWSWETTATLFSKQSYLKKTAFVLLETRLNEAEADETVEEDQDPASAYALPAQQTVQLEHHIVYSTSYQVPVLYFRAFYLDGTPLSQDEIYQSIVPKSQQDVALSQSDHPLLGTPYWYIHPCQTRTAMETVQFEKQDYIKTWLSIFGPPVQCQLPLAMFLKS
;
A
#
# COMPACT_ATOMS: atom_id res chain seq x y z
N MET A 1 -13.38 -17.64 -8.50
CA MET A 1 -13.16 -17.16 -9.89
C MET A 1 -11.77 -16.52 -9.93
N SER A 2 -10.90 -16.89 -10.89
CA SER A 2 -9.50 -16.46 -10.95
C SER A 2 -9.26 -15.46 -12.09
N LEU A 3 -8.26 -14.59 -11.94
CA LEU A 3 -7.68 -13.80 -13.03
C LEU A 3 -6.60 -14.66 -13.70
N SER A 4 -6.99 -15.43 -14.71
CA SER A 4 -6.10 -16.45 -15.26
C SER A 4 -5.07 -15.91 -16.27
N THR A 5 -5.30 -14.69 -16.78
CA THR A 5 -4.47 -14.04 -17.81
C THR A 5 -4.25 -12.55 -17.53
N GLN A 6 -3.18 -12.00 -18.13
CA GLN A 6 -2.89 -10.55 -18.12
C GLN A 6 -4.08 -9.75 -18.68
N THR A 7 -4.70 -10.21 -19.76
CA THR A 7 -5.83 -9.52 -20.40
C THR A 7 -7.05 -9.46 -19.48
N GLU A 8 -7.42 -10.58 -18.84
CA GLU A 8 -8.51 -10.58 -17.86
C GLU A 8 -8.21 -9.66 -16.67
N PHE A 9 -6.96 -9.62 -16.21
CA PHE A 9 -6.54 -8.68 -15.17
C PHE A 9 -6.73 -7.23 -15.61
N GLU A 10 -6.24 -6.85 -16.80
CA GLU A 10 -6.35 -5.47 -17.30
C GLU A 10 -7.80 -5.03 -17.51
N GLU A 11 -8.68 -5.92 -17.97
CA GLU A 11 -10.12 -5.63 -18.07
C GLU A 11 -10.74 -5.32 -16.71
N ARG A 12 -10.43 -6.12 -15.68
CA ARG A 12 -10.94 -5.89 -14.32
C ARG A 12 -10.31 -4.68 -13.67
N LEU A 13 -9.04 -4.43 -13.94
CA LEU A 13 -8.32 -3.25 -13.50
C LEU A 13 -8.93 -1.98 -14.08
N LEU A 14 -9.29 -2.00 -15.37
CA LEU A 14 -9.94 -0.88 -16.04
C LEU A 14 -11.35 -0.62 -15.49
N SER A 15 -12.13 -1.67 -15.23
CA SER A 15 -13.43 -1.54 -14.57
C SER A 15 -13.28 -0.86 -13.21
N PHE A 16 -12.33 -1.32 -12.39
CA PHE A 16 -12.06 -0.72 -11.09
C PHE A 16 -11.59 0.74 -11.20
N TYR A 17 -10.74 1.07 -12.17
CA TYR A 17 -10.28 2.44 -12.44
C TYR A 17 -11.43 3.39 -12.76
N ASN A 18 -12.39 2.93 -13.58
CA ASN A 18 -13.57 3.73 -13.91
C ASN A 18 -14.47 3.93 -12.69
N ASP A 19 -14.70 2.88 -11.90
CA ASP A 19 -15.49 2.96 -10.66
C ASP A 19 -14.88 3.95 -9.66
N VAL A 20 -13.56 3.87 -9.41
CA VAL A 20 -12.91 4.71 -8.40
C VAL A 20 -12.85 6.17 -8.81
N ASN A 21 -12.68 6.47 -10.10
CA ASN A 21 -12.69 7.85 -10.60
C ASN A 21 -14.10 8.46 -10.67
N ALA A 22 -15.14 7.64 -10.75
CA ALA A 22 -16.52 8.10 -10.60
C ALA A 22 -16.87 8.43 -9.14
N CYS A 23 -16.12 7.89 -8.17
CA CYS A 23 -16.30 8.16 -6.75
C CYS A 23 -15.75 9.56 -6.38
N ALA A 24 -16.63 10.56 -6.33
CA ALA A 24 -16.29 11.98 -6.14
C ALA A 24 -15.66 12.37 -4.79
N LEU A 25 -15.29 11.42 -3.93
CA LEU A 25 -14.89 11.65 -2.54
C LEU A 25 -13.37 11.52 -2.28
N GLU A 26 -12.56 11.10 -3.27
CA GLU A 26 -11.12 10.93 -3.03
C GLU A 26 -10.29 12.20 -3.35
N PRO A 27 -9.46 12.70 -2.41
CA PRO A 27 -8.35 13.60 -2.72
C PRO A 27 -7.16 12.87 -3.37
N THR A 28 -7.18 11.53 -3.41
CA THR A 28 -6.13 10.69 -3.99
C THR A 28 -6.39 10.39 -5.46
N LYS A 29 -5.35 10.50 -6.29
CA LYS A 29 -5.47 10.31 -7.73
C LYS A 29 -4.93 8.94 -8.12
N TRP A 30 -5.84 8.06 -8.54
CA TRP A 30 -5.46 6.89 -9.31
C TRP A 30 -5.08 7.33 -10.73
N SER A 31 -4.00 6.78 -11.28
CA SER A 31 -3.62 6.96 -12.68
C SER A 31 -3.44 5.61 -13.37
N TRP A 32 -3.87 5.57 -14.64
CA TRP A 32 -3.60 4.45 -15.53
C TRP A 32 -2.24 4.61 -16.16
N GLU A 33 -1.33 3.70 -15.87
CA GLU A 33 0.04 3.70 -16.39
C GLU A 33 0.22 2.57 -17.39
N THR A 34 1.12 2.77 -18.34
CA THR A 34 1.39 1.79 -19.38
C THR A 34 2.88 1.74 -19.68
N THR A 35 3.44 0.55 -19.60
CA THR A 35 4.82 0.28 -19.98
C THR A 35 4.82 -0.57 -21.25
N ALA A 36 5.57 -0.13 -22.25
CA ALA A 36 5.77 -0.87 -23.50
C ALA A 36 7.24 -1.26 -23.63
N THR A 37 7.48 -2.55 -23.87
CA THR A 37 8.74 -3.09 -24.35
C THR A 37 8.61 -3.42 -25.84
N LEU A 38 9.69 -3.89 -26.46
CA LEU A 38 9.67 -4.37 -27.85
C LEU A 38 8.71 -5.55 -28.08
N PHE A 39 8.36 -6.29 -27.03
CA PHE A 39 7.63 -7.56 -27.14
C PHE A 39 6.28 -7.56 -26.41
N SER A 40 6.06 -6.62 -25.49
CA SER A 40 4.83 -6.59 -24.68
C SER A 40 4.45 -5.17 -24.30
N LYS A 41 3.15 -4.92 -24.22
CA LYS A 41 2.56 -3.74 -23.60
C LYS A 41 1.77 -4.19 -22.39
N GLN A 42 2.06 -3.63 -21.23
CA GLN A 42 1.39 -3.99 -19.98
C GLN A 42 0.96 -2.71 -19.27
N SER A 43 -0.25 -2.74 -18.72
CA SER A 43 -0.79 -1.63 -17.95
C SER A 43 -0.90 -1.98 -16.48
N TYR A 44 -0.80 -0.95 -15.64
CA TYR A 44 -0.96 -1.06 -14.20
C TYR A 44 -1.62 0.20 -13.65
N LEU A 45 -2.15 0.12 -12.43
CA LEU A 45 -2.67 1.29 -11.75
C LEU A 45 -1.67 1.80 -10.74
N LYS A 46 -1.55 3.12 -10.69
CA LYS A 46 -0.76 3.84 -9.71
C LYS A 46 -1.68 4.68 -8.81
N LYS A 47 -1.49 4.62 -7.50
CA LYS A 47 -2.10 5.53 -6.51
C LYS A 47 -1.00 6.29 -5.81
N THR A 48 -1.14 7.62 -5.70
CA THR A 48 -0.32 8.44 -4.81
C THR A 48 -1.19 8.97 -3.68
N ALA A 49 -0.69 8.83 -2.45
CA ALA A 49 -1.34 9.33 -1.23
C ALA A 49 -0.31 9.99 -0.31
N PHE A 50 -0.78 10.87 0.56
CA PHE A 50 0.03 11.48 1.61
C PHE A 50 -0.55 11.06 2.95
N VAL A 51 0.29 10.50 3.83
CA VAL A 51 -0.12 10.07 5.17
C VAL A 51 0.73 10.77 6.21
N LEU A 52 0.09 11.12 7.33
CA LEU A 52 0.77 11.71 8.47
C LEU A 52 1.27 10.58 9.38
N LEU A 53 2.58 10.49 9.55
CA LEU A 53 3.20 9.57 10.50
C LEU A 53 3.42 10.30 11.81
N GLU A 54 3.02 9.65 12.91
CA GLU A 54 3.42 10.09 14.24
C GLU A 54 4.77 9.45 14.54
N THR A 55 5.84 10.24 14.45
CA THR A 55 7.16 9.79 14.91
C THR A 55 7.10 9.70 16.42
N ARG A 56 6.98 8.48 16.94
CA ARG A 56 7.20 8.25 18.36
C ARG A 56 8.67 8.49 18.59
N LEU A 57 9.01 9.52 19.39
CA LEU A 57 10.33 9.60 19.97
C LEU A 57 10.53 8.28 20.72
N ASN A 58 11.57 7.53 20.35
CA ASN A 58 11.99 6.39 21.13
C ASN A 58 12.15 6.89 22.56
N GLU A 59 11.40 6.31 23.49
CA GLU A 59 11.84 6.19 24.87
C GLU A 59 13.11 5.35 24.79
N ALA A 60 14.23 6.00 24.45
CA ALA A 60 15.53 5.40 24.55
C ALA A 60 15.62 4.85 25.96
N GLU A 61 15.96 3.57 26.06
CA GLU A 61 16.20 2.81 27.28
C GLU A 61 16.72 3.75 28.37
N ALA A 62 15.83 4.09 29.31
CA ALA A 62 16.24 4.74 30.53
C ALA A 62 17.03 3.69 31.31
N ASP A 63 18.33 3.63 31.03
CA ASP A 63 19.31 3.04 31.92
C ASP A 63 19.09 3.70 33.29
N GLU A 64 18.67 2.91 34.28
CA GLU A 64 18.40 3.37 35.63
C GLU A 64 19.72 3.80 36.29
N THR A 65 20.15 5.03 36.03
CA THR A 65 21.04 5.76 36.93
C THR A 65 20.26 6.92 37.53
N VAL A 66 19.75 6.68 38.73
CA VAL A 66 19.04 7.64 39.56
C VAL A 66 20.04 8.64 40.11
N GLU A 67 20.07 9.88 39.61
CA GLU A 67 20.44 11.05 40.41
C GLU A 67 19.48 12.20 40.11
N GLU A 68 18.81 12.66 41.17
CA GLU A 68 17.79 13.71 41.18
C GLU A 68 18.38 15.09 40.87
N ASP A 69 17.80 15.79 39.89
CA ASP A 69 17.57 17.24 39.97
C ASP A 69 16.41 17.60 39.03
N GLN A 70 15.25 17.90 39.61
CA GLN A 70 14.01 18.19 38.87
C GLN A 70 14.02 19.63 38.34
N ASP A 71 14.22 19.81 37.03
CA ASP A 71 13.91 21.05 36.30
C ASP A 71 12.44 21.01 35.82
N PRO A 72 11.58 21.99 36.21
CA PRO A 72 10.17 22.00 35.83
C PRO A 72 9.90 22.42 34.36
N ALA A 73 10.93 22.52 33.50
CA ALA A 73 10.80 22.90 32.10
C ALA A 73 10.81 21.73 31.09
N SER A 74 10.46 20.50 31.50
CA SER A 74 10.20 19.40 30.55
C SER A 74 8.89 19.66 29.81
N ALA A 75 8.95 20.55 28.81
CA ALA A 75 7.94 20.68 27.79
C ALA A 75 7.85 19.30 27.12
N TYR A 76 6.75 18.59 27.35
CA TYR A 76 6.40 17.38 26.62
C TYR A 76 6.58 17.68 25.12
N ALA A 77 7.65 17.15 24.53
CA ALA A 77 7.88 17.28 23.11
C ALA A 77 6.72 16.57 22.43
N LEU A 78 5.83 17.33 21.78
CA LEU A 78 4.77 16.74 20.98
C LEU A 78 5.44 15.81 19.95
N PRO A 79 4.90 14.61 19.71
CA PRO A 79 5.45 13.71 18.71
C PRO A 79 5.58 14.47 17.39
N ALA A 80 6.78 14.44 16.81
CA ALA A 80 7.00 15.07 15.53
C ALA A 80 6.08 14.38 14.51
N GLN A 81 5.14 15.14 13.95
CA GLN A 81 4.29 14.64 12.89
C GLN A 81 5.02 14.86 11.56
N GLN A 82 5.24 13.78 10.83
CA GLN A 82 5.93 13.82 9.55
C GLN A 82 5.04 13.28 8.44
N THR A 83 4.77 14.11 7.45
CA THR A 83 4.04 13.68 6.25
C THR A 83 4.96 12.88 5.34
N VAL A 84 4.47 11.73 4.88
CA VAL A 84 5.16 10.91 3.88
C VAL A 84 4.27 10.71 2.66
N GLN A 85 4.90 10.62 1.49
CA GLN A 85 4.27 10.27 0.24
C GLN A 85 4.34 8.75 0.05
N LEU A 86 3.19 8.12 -0.11
CA LEU A 86 3.05 6.72 -0.52
C LEU A 86 2.70 6.65 -2.00
N GLU A 87 3.38 5.77 -2.71
CA GLU A 87 3.04 5.41 -4.08
C GLU A 87 2.80 3.89 -4.17
N HIS A 88 1.60 3.50 -4.57
CA HIS A 88 1.19 2.10 -4.72
C HIS A 88 0.95 1.75 -6.17
N HIS A 89 1.40 0.58 -6.60
CA HIS A 89 1.14 0.02 -7.92
C HIS A 89 0.42 -1.32 -7.83
N ILE A 90 -0.66 -1.49 -8.60
CA ILE A 90 -1.37 -2.77 -8.75
C ILE A 90 -0.88 -3.41 -10.04
N VAL A 91 -0.12 -4.51 -9.92
CA VAL A 91 0.52 -5.20 -11.05
C VAL A 91 0.11 -6.66 -11.07
N TYR A 92 0.04 -7.27 -12.26
CA TYR A 92 -0.25 -8.70 -12.39
C TYR A 92 1.01 -9.54 -12.21
N SER A 93 0.92 -10.60 -11.40
CA SER A 93 1.93 -11.65 -11.38
C SER A 93 1.55 -12.75 -12.36
N THR A 94 2.38 -12.96 -13.38
CA THR A 94 2.22 -14.07 -14.33
C THR A 94 2.43 -15.43 -13.66
N SER A 95 3.36 -15.53 -12.71
CA SER A 95 3.67 -16.77 -11.98
C SER A 95 2.55 -17.20 -11.04
N TYR A 96 1.93 -16.26 -10.32
CA TYR A 96 0.86 -16.57 -9.36
C TYR A 96 -0.56 -16.43 -9.96
N GLN A 97 -0.68 -15.76 -11.11
CA GLN A 97 -1.94 -15.43 -11.78
C GLN A 97 -2.91 -14.68 -10.88
N VAL A 98 -2.41 -13.64 -10.23
CA VAL A 98 -3.12 -12.78 -9.29
C VAL A 98 -2.51 -11.37 -9.32
N PRO A 99 -3.25 -10.34 -8.88
CA PRO A 99 -2.69 -9.02 -8.61
C PRO A 99 -1.69 -9.06 -7.45
N VAL A 100 -0.73 -8.15 -7.51
CA VAL A 100 0.30 -7.89 -6.52
C VAL A 100 0.33 -6.40 -6.24
N LEU A 101 0.36 -6.03 -4.97
CA LEU A 101 0.44 -4.65 -4.53
C LEU A 101 1.90 -4.30 -4.25
N TYR A 102 2.49 -3.50 -5.14
CA TYR A 102 3.80 -2.90 -4.94
C TYR A 102 3.63 -1.52 -4.30
N PHE A 103 4.59 -1.08 -3.50
CA PHE A 103 4.61 0.28 -3.01
C PHE A 103 6.01 0.80 -2.66
N ARG A 104 6.10 2.11 -2.51
CA ARG A 104 7.25 2.82 -1.97
C ARG A 104 6.75 4.01 -1.15
N ALA A 105 7.51 4.36 -0.12
CA ALA A 105 7.21 5.47 0.75
C ALA A 105 8.42 6.40 0.84
N PHE A 106 8.17 7.70 0.76
CA PHE A 106 9.19 8.74 0.82
C PHE A 106 8.80 9.85 1.76
N TYR A 107 9.77 10.44 2.44
CA TYR A 107 9.65 11.76 3.02
C TYR A 107 9.43 12.82 1.92
N LEU A 108 8.91 13.99 2.30
CA LEU A 108 8.64 15.07 1.34
C LEU A 108 9.91 15.65 0.68
N ASP A 109 11.08 15.38 1.26
CA ASP A 109 12.39 15.70 0.67
C ASP A 109 12.86 14.66 -0.38
N GLY A 110 12.11 13.58 -0.57
CA GLY A 110 12.40 12.49 -1.51
C GLY A 110 13.20 11.33 -0.91
N THR A 111 13.58 11.39 0.37
CA THR A 111 14.31 10.30 1.04
C THR A 111 13.38 9.09 1.25
N PRO A 112 13.75 7.87 0.83
CA PRO A 112 12.92 6.69 1.06
C PRO A 112 12.90 6.31 2.54
N LEU A 113 11.76 5.77 2.99
CA LEU A 113 11.68 5.17 4.32
C LEU A 113 12.51 3.88 4.38
N SER A 114 13.23 3.71 5.48
CA SER A 114 13.93 2.49 5.86
C SER A 114 12.95 1.35 6.17
N GLN A 115 13.46 0.11 6.21
CA GLN A 115 12.65 -1.05 6.57
C GLN A 115 11.96 -0.89 7.92
N ASP A 116 12.67 -0.41 8.94
CA ASP A 116 12.10 -0.25 10.28
C ASP A 116 10.98 0.79 10.28
N GLU A 117 11.15 1.91 9.58
CA GLU A 117 10.11 2.93 9.43
C GLU A 117 8.88 2.40 8.68
N ILE A 118 9.06 1.53 7.68
CA ILE A 118 7.93 0.89 6.98
C ILE A 118 7.12 0.02 7.95
N TYR A 119 7.76 -0.84 8.72
CA TYR A 119 7.07 -1.72 9.67
C TYR A 119 6.47 -0.98 10.86
N GLN A 120 7.12 0.10 11.32
CA GLN A 120 6.65 0.85 12.49
C GLN A 120 5.55 1.85 12.14
N SER A 121 5.61 2.46 10.95
CA SER A 121 4.79 3.64 10.62
C SER A 121 3.79 3.40 9.50
N ILE A 122 4.06 2.47 8.57
CA ILE A 122 3.12 2.14 7.48
C ILE A 122 2.24 0.95 7.87
N VAL A 123 2.84 -0.14 8.36
CA VAL A 123 2.13 -1.37 8.71
C VAL A 123 1.42 -1.24 10.06
N PRO A 124 0.09 -1.33 10.14
CA PRO A 124 -0.60 -1.32 11.42
C PRO A 124 -0.16 -2.49 12.31
N LYS A 125 -0.06 -2.27 13.64
CA LYS A 125 0.34 -3.32 14.60
C LYS A 125 -0.51 -4.59 14.50
N SER A 126 -1.80 -4.45 14.19
CA SER A 126 -2.73 -5.57 14.00
C SER A 126 -2.49 -6.38 12.71
N GLN A 127 -1.56 -5.95 11.86
CA GLN A 127 -1.28 -6.52 10.54
C GLN A 127 0.22 -6.80 10.34
N GLN A 128 1.00 -6.94 11.43
CA GLN A 128 2.45 -7.22 11.34
C GLN A 128 2.78 -8.57 10.69
N ASP A 129 1.83 -9.50 10.64
CA ASP A 129 1.99 -10.80 9.94
C ASP A 129 1.86 -10.68 8.41
N VAL A 130 1.70 -9.46 7.87
CA VAL A 130 1.69 -9.24 6.42
C VAL A 130 3.03 -9.69 5.82
N ALA A 131 2.96 -10.54 4.79
CA ALA A 131 4.15 -11.05 4.11
C ALA A 131 4.74 -9.98 3.18
N LEU A 132 5.49 -9.02 3.72
CA LEU A 132 6.18 -7.99 2.96
C LEU A 132 7.58 -8.42 2.53
N SER A 133 7.92 -8.13 1.28
CA SER A 133 9.23 -8.37 0.68
C SER A 133 9.67 -7.19 -0.19
N GLN A 134 10.95 -7.14 -0.56
CA GLN A 134 11.46 -6.18 -1.56
C GLN A 134 11.90 -6.91 -2.82
N SER A 135 11.58 -6.33 -3.99
CA SER A 135 12.20 -6.69 -5.27
C SER A 135 12.12 -5.51 -6.22
N ASP A 136 12.74 -5.66 -7.39
CA ASP A 136 12.48 -4.72 -8.48
C ASP A 136 11.04 -4.84 -8.96
N HIS A 137 10.43 -3.69 -9.26
CA HIS A 137 9.12 -3.59 -9.88
C HIS A 137 9.17 -4.23 -11.28
N PRO A 138 8.32 -5.23 -11.58
CA PRO A 138 8.48 -6.07 -12.77
C PRO A 138 8.36 -5.30 -14.09
N LEU A 139 7.72 -4.12 -14.09
CA LEU A 139 7.59 -3.25 -15.26
C LEU A 139 8.59 -2.08 -15.28
N LEU A 140 9.11 -1.66 -14.13
CA LEU A 140 9.93 -0.44 -14.03
C LEU A 140 11.41 -0.72 -13.78
N GLY A 141 11.75 -1.93 -13.31
CA GLY A 141 13.13 -2.34 -13.03
C GLY A 141 13.77 -1.57 -11.88
N THR A 142 12.98 -1.02 -10.96
CA THR A 142 13.46 -0.25 -9.81
C THR A 142 12.93 -0.83 -8.50
N PRO A 143 13.61 -0.62 -7.36
CA PRO A 143 13.24 -1.27 -6.09
C PRO A 143 11.89 -0.80 -5.54
N TYR A 144 11.04 -1.76 -5.17
CA TYR A 144 9.76 -1.54 -4.49
C TYR A 144 9.59 -2.57 -3.37
N TRP A 145 8.81 -2.20 -2.36
CA TRP A 145 8.19 -3.15 -1.46
C TRP A 145 6.98 -3.79 -2.13
N TYR A 146 6.63 -5.02 -1.75
CA TYR A 146 5.40 -5.64 -2.20
C TYR A 146 4.84 -6.63 -1.18
N ILE A 147 3.53 -6.81 -1.21
CA ILE A 147 2.86 -7.88 -0.45
C ILE A 147 2.97 -9.19 -1.24
N HIS A 148 3.56 -10.21 -0.63
CA HIS A 148 3.80 -11.49 -1.27
C HIS A 148 2.47 -12.17 -1.67
N PRO A 149 2.31 -12.58 -2.94
CA PRO A 149 1.02 -13.00 -3.46
C PRO A 149 0.60 -14.44 -3.10
N CYS A 150 1.41 -15.17 -2.31
CA CYS A 150 1.15 -16.58 -2.02
C CYS A 150 -0.22 -16.86 -1.38
N GLN A 151 -0.75 -15.93 -0.59
CA GLN A 151 -2.04 -16.07 0.07
C GLN A 151 -3.19 -15.47 -0.74
N THR A 152 -2.91 -14.74 -1.83
CA THR A 152 -3.93 -14.03 -2.61
C THR A 152 -5.00 -14.96 -3.15
N ARG A 153 -4.61 -16.09 -3.75
CA ARG A 153 -5.57 -17.03 -4.33
C ARG A 153 -6.50 -17.60 -3.26
N THR A 154 -5.93 -18.10 -2.16
CA THR A 154 -6.68 -18.67 -1.05
C THR A 154 -7.65 -17.65 -0.45
N ALA A 155 -7.20 -16.43 -0.18
CA ALA A 155 -8.07 -15.37 0.34
C ALA A 155 -9.24 -15.07 -0.61
N MET A 156 -8.96 -14.93 -1.90
CA MET A 156 -9.99 -14.62 -2.91
C MET A 156 -10.94 -15.79 -3.21
N GLU A 157 -10.62 -17.02 -2.81
CA GLU A 157 -11.54 -18.16 -2.92
C GLU A 157 -12.51 -18.25 -1.72
N THR A 158 -12.18 -17.60 -0.60
CA THR A 158 -13.01 -17.62 0.62
C THR A 158 -14.11 -16.55 0.64
N VAL A 159 -14.02 -15.54 -0.23
CA VAL A 159 -14.93 -14.39 -0.24
C VAL A 159 -15.86 -14.48 -1.44
N GLN A 160 -17.15 -14.20 -1.23
CA GLN A 160 -18.13 -14.09 -2.32
C GLN A 160 -18.15 -12.65 -2.86
N PHE A 161 -17.96 -12.50 -4.17
CA PHE A 161 -18.01 -11.23 -4.89
C PHE A 161 -18.39 -11.46 -6.36
N GLU A 162 -18.84 -10.41 -7.04
CA GLU A 162 -19.12 -10.46 -8.47
C GLU A 162 -17.83 -10.33 -9.28
N LYS A 163 -17.72 -10.98 -10.46
CA LYS A 163 -16.45 -11.08 -11.20
C LYS A 163 -15.82 -9.70 -11.47
N GLN A 164 -16.62 -8.67 -11.69
CA GLN A 164 -16.18 -7.28 -11.92
C GLN A 164 -15.57 -6.63 -10.66
N ASP A 165 -15.99 -7.05 -9.47
CA ASP A 165 -15.50 -6.51 -8.19
C ASP A 165 -14.24 -7.22 -7.70
N TYR A 166 -13.59 -8.05 -8.52
CA TYR A 166 -12.38 -8.78 -8.11
C TYR A 166 -11.30 -7.84 -7.56
N ILE A 167 -10.93 -6.79 -8.30
CA ILE A 167 -9.86 -5.87 -7.89
C ILE A 167 -10.28 -5.06 -6.65
N LYS A 168 -11.55 -4.65 -6.58
CA LYS A 168 -12.14 -3.93 -5.43
C LYS A 168 -12.10 -4.79 -4.16
N THR A 169 -12.48 -6.05 -4.26
CA THR A 169 -12.47 -7.03 -3.17
C THR A 169 -11.05 -7.43 -2.79
N TRP A 170 -10.17 -7.64 -3.76
CA TRP A 170 -8.77 -7.92 -3.50
C TRP A 170 -8.09 -6.76 -2.76
N LEU A 171 -8.29 -5.53 -3.23
CA LEU A 171 -7.66 -4.36 -2.62
C LEU A 171 -8.23 -4.04 -1.24
N SER A 172 -9.48 -4.40 -0.94
CA SER A 172 -10.03 -4.26 0.42
C SER A 172 -9.36 -5.19 1.44
N ILE A 173 -8.80 -6.32 1.00
CA ILE A 173 -8.08 -7.29 1.84
C ILE A 173 -6.60 -6.92 1.94
N PHE A 174 -5.95 -6.67 0.80
CA PHE A 174 -4.49 -6.51 0.72
C PHE A 174 -4.02 -5.05 0.78
N GLY A 175 -4.91 -4.07 0.58
CA GLY A 175 -4.57 -2.65 0.66
C GLY A 175 -4.31 -2.10 2.07
N PRO A 176 -5.13 -2.42 3.09
CA PRO A 176 -5.01 -1.84 4.43
C PRO A 176 -3.64 -2.00 5.10
N PRO A 177 -2.93 -3.16 5.02
CA PRO A 177 -1.61 -3.32 5.64
C PRO A 177 -0.55 -2.33 5.16
N VAL A 178 -0.74 -1.71 3.99
CA VAL A 178 0.20 -0.75 3.41
C VAL A 178 -0.43 0.62 3.17
N GLN A 179 -1.48 0.96 3.93
CA GLN A 179 -2.20 2.24 3.83
C GLN A 179 -2.80 2.51 2.43
N CYS A 180 -3.07 1.46 1.64
CA CYS A 180 -3.76 1.58 0.36
C CYS A 180 -5.26 1.29 0.53
N GLN A 181 -5.95 2.15 1.27
CA GLN A 181 -7.37 1.93 1.58
C GLN A 181 -8.28 2.37 0.43
N LEU A 182 -9.43 1.72 0.36
CA LEU A 182 -10.55 2.13 -0.48
C LEU A 182 -11.57 2.94 0.35
N PRO A 183 -12.20 3.98 -0.20
CA PRO A 183 -13.27 4.70 0.47
C PRO A 183 -14.46 3.77 0.69
N LEU A 184 -15.10 3.90 1.86
CA LEU A 184 -16.30 3.12 2.19
C LEU A 184 -17.43 3.31 1.16
N ALA A 185 -17.50 4.49 0.54
CA ALA A 185 -18.47 4.80 -0.52
C ALA A 185 -18.40 3.86 -1.72
N MET A 186 -17.24 3.23 -1.98
CA MET A 186 -17.10 2.23 -3.04
C MET A 186 -17.82 0.90 -2.75
N PHE A 187 -18.24 0.66 -1.51
CA PHE A 187 -18.95 -0.54 -1.08
C PHE A 187 -20.44 -0.30 -0.82
N LEU A 188 -20.87 0.97 -0.86
CA LEU A 188 -22.28 1.31 -0.75
C LEU A 188 -22.93 1.06 -2.10
N LYS A 189 -23.86 0.10 -2.17
CA LYS A 189 -24.67 -0.13 -3.37
C LYS A 189 -25.46 1.13 -3.68
N SER A 190 -25.33 1.64 -4.90
CA SER A 190 -26.23 2.66 -5.48
C SER A 190 -27.61 2.08 -5.75
#